data_AF-A0A5E4IVA3-F1
#
_entry.id   AF-A0A5E4IVA3-F1
#
_cell.length_a   1.000
_cell.length_b   1.000
_cell.length_c   1.000
_cell.angle_alpha   90.00
_cell.angle_beta   90.00
_cell.angle_gamma   90.00
#
_symmetry.space_group_name_H-M   'P 1'
#
loop_
_entity.id
_entity.type
_entity.pdbx_description
1 polymer ?
#
loop_
_entity_poly.entity_id
_entity_poly.type
_entity_poly.pdbx_seq_one_letter_code
_entity_poly.pdbx_strand_id
1 'polypeptide(L)'
;MRIRYAKRANPPAFAAEELAVRRARYPRIKARRAFEFAPNADRRRALSLIEKGRVADAEFVLKALDSDDYVLRRAGAYFLHRTPLLMLHPEYEPKLRKLLSHPDRYVVLAAEDAISNLRPIPENRIPFGTNEKLLGSAGGHLAAGDMEVLGERLGKIREITKQLQKEFGKNFTGVLVFGSTSKGYVRDGSDLDYRILGSPAARRRFLQLAETKSLLPYSEENKYDHCRGWKKIGGAYALFTGLFFGDRGKLLQMQRNAVSRLDQNKWEGIAEQVGDRETNIGDAFTRIDVPAFAEERIRNAIRLNRAPPTLAEVKLILKRQANARIRSRRRFAGRATATNA
;
A
#
# COMPACT_ATOMS: atom_id res chain seq x y z
N MET A 1 1.21 21.35 15.52
CA MET A 1 0.62 20.15 16.15
C MET A 1 1.66 19.04 16.16
N ARG A 2 2.32 18.77 17.29
CA ARG A 2 3.36 17.72 17.40
C ARG A 2 2.69 16.36 17.63
N ILE A 3 2.66 15.52 16.60
CA ILE A 3 2.20 14.12 16.71
C ILE A 3 3.33 13.33 17.39
N ARG A 4 3.12 12.94 18.64
CA ARG A 4 4.04 12.06 19.38
C ARG A 4 3.88 10.63 18.87
N TYR A 5 4.95 10.06 18.32
CA TYR A 5 5.00 8.68 17.86
C TYR A 5 5.29 7.71 19.03
N ALA A 6 4.80 6.48 18.87
CA ALA A 6 5.01 5.26 19.67
C ALA A 6 3.98 4.93 20.76
N LYS A 7 3.06 3.99 20.43
CA LYS A 7 2.82 2.73 21.16
C LYS A 7 1.84 1.83 20.37
N ARG A 8 2.20 0.55 20.26
CA ARG A 8 1.46 -0.61 19.70
C ARG A 8 0.08 -0.31 19.11
N ALA A 9 0.00 -0.09 17.79
CA ALA A 9 -1.28 0.05 17.11
C ALA A 9 -1.88 -1.34 16.78
N ASN A 10 -3.00 -1.69 17.41
CA ASN A 10 -3.91 -2.70 16.84
C ASN A 10 -4.38 -2.24 15.45
N PRO A 11 -4.84 -3.13 14.55
CA PRO A 11 -5.33 -2.73 13.23
C PRO A 11 -6.32 -1.55 13.20
N PRO A 12 -7.26 -1.43 14.17
CA PRO A 12 -8.13 -0.26 14.29
C PRO A 12 -7.40 1.04 14.64
N ALA A 13 -6.31 0.99 15.41
CA ALA A 13 -5.54 2.17 15.80
C ALA A 13 -4.70 2.70 14.63
N PHE A 14 -4.10 1.83 13.83
CA PHE A 14 -3.37 2.22 12.62
C PHE A 14 -4.29 2.87 11.58
N ALA A 15 -5.43 2.25 11.32
CA ALA A 15 -6.43 2.83 10.42
C ALA A 15 -7.01 4.15 10.95
N ALA A 16 -7.17 4.28 12.27
CA ALA A 16 -7.62 5.52 12.91
C ALA A 16 -6.59 6.65 12.80
N GLU A 17 -5.30 6.35 12.95
CA GLU A 17 -4.20 7.30 12.83
C GLU A 17 -4.08 7.83 11.39
N GLU A 18 -4.09 6.94 10.40
CA GLU A 18 -4.09 7.35 8.99
C GLU A 18 -5.31 8.24 8.68
N LEU A 19 -6.48 7.87 9.21
CA LEU A 19 -7.70 8.66 9.08
C LEU A 19 -7.59 10.03 9.76
N ALA A 20 -6.87 10.14 10.88
CA ALA A 20 -6.65 11.41 11.58
C ALA A 20 -5.75 12.33 10.76
N VAL A 21 -4.62 11.83 10.25
CA VAL A 21 -3.70 12.59 9.38
C VAL A 21 -4.44 13.09 8.13
N ARG A 22 -5.27 12.24 7.54
CA ARG A 22 -6.14 12.58 6.41
C ARG A 22 -7.11 13.70 6.73
N ARG A 23 -7.82 13.60 7.85
CA ARG A 23 -8.79 14.62 8.28
C ARG A 23 -8.12 15.94 8.58
N ALA A 24 -6.92 15.91 9.13
CA ALA A 24 -6.13 17.12 9.38
C ALA A 24 -5.70 17.79 8.06
N ARG A 25 -5.20 17.01 7.09
CA ARG A 25 -4.70 17.53 5.80
C ARG A 25 -5.82 17.89 4.82
N TYR A 26 -6.91 17.12 4.84
CA TYR A 26 -8.01 17.17 3.89
C TYR A 26 -9.37 17.01 4.57
N PRO A 27 -9.81 17.97 5.41
CA PRO A 27 -11.00 17.82 6.27
C PRO A 27 -12.27 17.56 5.47
N ARG A 28 -12.34 18.06 4.24
CA ARG A 28 -13.49 17.90 3.35
C ARG A 28 -13.43 16.59 2.54
N ILE A 29 -12.31 15.87 2.49
CA ILE A 29 -12.13 14.72 1.57
C ILE A 29 -12.26 13.40 2.32
N LYS A 30 -13.40 12.74 2.13
CA LYS A 30 -13.72 11.44 2.75
C LYS A 30 -13.29 10.24 1.88
N ALA A 31 -12.16 10.33 1.20
CA ALA A 31 -11.56 9.14 0.59
C ALA A 31 -11.05 8.18 1.66
N ARG A 32 -10.87 6.91 1.29
CA ARG A 32 -10.11 5.95 2.10
C ARG A 32 -9.25 5.08 1.20
N ARG A 33 -8.24 4.36 1.72
CA ARG A 33 -7.48 3.42 0.90
C ARG A 33 -8.42 2.38 0.28
N ALA A 34 -8.15 1.93 -0.93
CA ALA A 34 -8.98 0.91 -1.58
C ALA A 34 -9.05 -0.35 -0.71
N PHE A 35 -7.91 -0.75 -0.16
CA PHE A 35 -7.78 -1.83 0.80
C PHE A 35 -7.07 -1.35 2.07
N GLU A 36 -7.77 -1.45 3.20
CA GLU A 36 -7.23 -1.11 4.52
C GLU A 36 -6.81 -2.40 5.23
N PHE A 37 -5.55 -2.45 5.64
CA PHE A 37 -4.99 -3.52 6.46
C PHE A 37 -3.98 -2.90 7.43
N ALA A 38 -3.61 -3.67 8.45
CA ALA A 38 -2.50 -3.32 9.32
C ALA A 38 -1.41 -4.39 9.19
N PRO A 39 -0.13 -4.00 9.19
CA PRO A 39 0.96 -4.96 9.18
C PRO A 39 0.82 -5.92 10.37
N ASN A 40 1.10 -7.21 10.18
CA ASN A 40 1.09 -8.20 11.26
C ASN A 40 2.24 -7.96 12.27
N ALA A 41 2.32 -8.78 13.32
CA ALA A 41 3.31 -8.56 14.39
C ALA A 41 4.75 -8.61 13.89
N ASP A 42 5.06 -9.55 13.00
CA ASP A 42 6.40 -9.71 12.45
C ASP A 42 6.76 -8.55 11.52
N ARG A 43 5.84 -8.11 10.64
CA ARG A 43 6.08 -6.91 9.81
C ARG A 43 6.30 -5.66 10.65
N ARG A 44 5.54 -5.48 11.74
CA ARG A 44 5.74 -4.34 12.66
C ARG A 44 7.08 -4.41 13.37
N ARG A 45 7.53 -5.61 13.75
CA ARG A 45 8.87 -5.82 14.34
C ARG A 45 9.95 -5.44 13.33
N ALA A 46 9.88 -5.98 12.11
CA ALA A 46 10.81 -5.64 11.02
C ALA A 46 10.84 -4.14 10.73
N LEU A 47 9.68 -3.51 10.61
CA LEU A 47 9.57 -2.06 10.39
C LEU A 47 10.24 -1.28 11.52
N SER A 48 9.97 -1.63 12.77
CA SER A 48 10.59 -0.94 13.91
C SER A 48 12.11 -1.11 13.94
N LEU A 49 12.65 -2.24 13.49
CA LEU A 49 14.11 -2.45 13.41
C LEU A 49 14.70 -1.55 12.32
N ILE A 50 14.09 -1.54 11.14
CA ILE A 50 14.47 -0.71 9.98
C ILE A 50 14.43 0.78 10.33
N GLU A 51 13.34 1.29 10.90
CA GLU A 51 13.16 2.72 11.23
C GLU A 51 14.17 3.22 12.28
N LYS A 52 14.57 2.33 13.19
CA LYS A 52 15.53 2.63 14.27
C LYS A 52 16.97 2.33 13.88
N GLY A 53 17.21 1.81 12.67
CA GLY A 53 18.54 1.35 12.25
C GLY A 53 19.12 0.27 13.17
N ARG A 54 18.28 -0.62 13.72
CA ARG A 54 18.69 -1.71 14.60
C ARG A 54 18.89 -3.00 13.82
N VAL A 55 19.87 -3.78 14.23
CA VAL A 55 20.11 -5.14 13.76
C VAL A 55 19.05 -6.08 14.30
N ALA A 56 18.59 -6.99 13.43
CA ALA A 56 17.73 -8.10 13.81
C ALA A 56 18.58 -9.22 14.44
N ASP A 57 18.06 -9.88 15.47
CA ASP A 57 18.64 -11.12 15.95
C ASP A 57 18.52 -12.24 14.90
N ALA A 58 19.45 -13.19 14.98
CA ALA A 58 19.59 -14.30 14.04
C ALA A 58 18.30 -15.10 13.83
N GLU A 59 17.61 -15.40 14.93
CA GLU A 59 16.35 -16.15 14.92
C GLU A 59 15.28 -15.41 14.11
N PHE A 60 15.14 -14.10 14.31
CA PHE A 60 14.18 -13.30 13.54
C PHE A 60 14.54 -13.21 12.06
N VAL A 61 15.82 -13.09 11.71
CA VAL A 61 16.26 -13.05 10.29
C VAL A 61 15.87 -14.35 9.59
N LEU A 62 16.21 -15.49 10.18
CA LEU A 62 15.89 -16.81 9.60
C LEU A 62 14.38 -17.04 9.51
N LYS A 63 13.63 -16.67 10.56
CA LYS A 63 12.16 -16.72 10.54
C LYS A 63 11.57 -15.85 9.41
N ALA A 64 12.12 -14.66 9.19
CA ALA A 64 11.64 -13.75 8.16
C ALA A 64 11.94 -14.28 6.74
N LEU A 65 13.12 -14.90 6.54
CA LEU A 65 13.52 -15.51 5.27
C LEU A 65 12.66 -16.74 4.91
N ASP A 66 12.22 -17.51 5.90
CA ASP A 66 11.35 -18.69 5.73
C ASP A 66 9.84 -18.34 5.70
N SER A 67 9.49 -17.06 5.76
CA SER A 67 8.09 -16.63 5.82
C SER A 67 7.35 -16.84 4.49
N ASP A 68 6.08 -17.23 4.56
CA ASP A 68 5.15 -17.22 3.43
C ASP A 68 4.81 -15.80 2.93
N ASP A 69 5.14 -14.79 3.73
CA ASP A 69 5.00 -13.39 3.43
C ASP A 69 6.24 -12.85 2.69
N TYR A 70 6.10 -12.63 1.39
CA TYR A 70 7.20 -12.12 0.55
C TYR A 70 7.81 -10.81 1.08
N VAL A 71 7.02 -9.95 1.74
CA VAL A 71 7.54 -8.68 2.31
C VAL A 71 8.48 -8.96 3.47
N LEU A 72 8.14 -9.96 4.30
CA LEU A 72 9.03 -10.41 5.37
C LEU A 72 10.28 -11.08 4.81
N ARG A 73 10.16 -11.87 3.74
CA ARG A 73 11.35 -12.43 3.07
C ARG A 73 12.31 -11.35 2.60
N ARG A 74 11.81 -10.26 1.99
CA ARG A 74 12.64 -9.10 1.59
C ARG A 74 13.25 -8.38 2.79
N ALA A 75 12.51 -8.22 3.88
CA ALA A 75 13.06 -7.65 5.12
C ALA A 75 14.13 -8.56 5.73
N GLY A 76 13.93 -9.87 5.72
CA GLY A 76 14.92 -10.87 6.14
C GLY A 76 16.20 -10.79 5.33
N ALA A 77 16.10 -10.72 3.99
CA ALA A 77 17.23 -10.53 3.10
C ALA A 77 17.99 -9.22 3.42
N TYR A 78 17.25 -8.12 3.62
CA TYR A 78 17.83 -6.85 4.05
C TYR A 78 18.60 -6.95 5.37
N PHE A 79 18.04 -7.65 6.37
CA PHE A 79 18.73 -7.84 7.65
C PHE A 79 19.94 -8.75 7.52
N LEU A 80 19.86 -9.79 6.68
CA LEU A 80 20.97 -10.71 6.45
C LEU A 80 22.19 -9.97 5.91
N HIS A 81 22.02 -9.11 4.90
CA HIS A 81 23.10 -8.25 4.37
C HIS A 81 23.73 -7.33 5.43
N ARG A 82 22.98 -7.00 6.50
CA ARG A 82 23.41 -6.07 7.55
C ARG A 82 23.81 -6.73 8.85
N THR A 83 23.76 -8.06 8.92
CA THR A 83 24.07 -8.81 10.14
C THR A 83 25.18 -9.82 9.84
N PRO A 84 26.42 -9.37 9.57
CA PRO A 84 27.54 -10.26 9.25
C PRO A 84 27.84 -11.25 10.40
N LEU A 85 27.44 -10.93 11.63
CA LEU A 85 27.55 -11.83 12.78
C LEU A 85 26.80 -13.16 12.59
N LEU A 86 25.72 -13.20 11.80
CA LEU A 86 25.03 -14.46 11.46
C LEU A 86 25.96 -15.50 10.82
N MET A 87 26.94 -15.03 10.04
CA MET A 87 27.93 -15.88 9.36
C MET A 87 29.05 -16.35 10.29
N LEU A 88 29.22 -15.72 11.46
CA LEU A 88 30.27 -16.08 12.43
C LEU A 88 29.85 -17.20 13.38
N HIS A 89 28.60 -17.64 13.27
CA HIS A 89 27.97 -18.65 14.10
C HIS A 89 27.82 -19.94 13.26
N PRO A 90 28.68 -20.96 13.47
CA PRO A 90 28.69 -22.18 12.67
C PRO A 90 27.32 -22.89 12.61
N GLU A 91 26.48 -22.70 13.63
CA GLU A 91 25.14 -23.25 13.70
C GLU A 91 24.15 -22.68 12.66
N TYR A 92 24.45 -21.53 12.05
CA TYR A 92 23.60 -20.90 11.04
C TYR A 92 24.08 -21.15 9.61
N GLU A 93 25.34 -21.53 9.39
CA GLU A 93 25.87 -21.81 8.05
C GLU A 93 25.03 -22.85 7.28
N PRO A 94 24.65 -24.02 7.86
CA PRO A 94 23.81 -24.99 7.16
C PRO A 94 22.44 -24.42 6.78
N LYS A 95 21.88 -23.55 7.63
CA LYS A 95 20.58 -22.91 7.39
C LYS A 95 20.68 -21.90 6.24
N LEU A 96 21.76 -21.14 6.17
CA LEU A 96 22.01 -20.19 5.08
C LEU A 96 22.27 -20.90 3.76
N ARG A 97 23.03 -22.00 3.76
CA ARG A 97 23.22 -22.83 2.56
C ARG A 97 21.90 -23.41 2.04
N LYS A 98 20.98 -23.78 2.93
CA LYS A 98 19.63 -24.23 2.53
C LYS A 98 18.84 -23.15 1.78
N LEU A 99 19.09 -21.87 2.06
CA LEU A 99 18.41 -20.76 1.36
C LEU A 99 18.86 -20.61 -0.09
N LEU A 100 20.00 -21.18 -0.50
CA LEU A 100 20.43 -21.19 -1.89
C LEU A 100 19.50 -21.99 -2.81
N SER A 101 18.69 -22.88 -2.23
CA SER A 101 17.65 -23.64 -2.95
C SER A 101 16.25 -23.05 -2.74
N HIS A 102 16.13 -21.84 -2.19
CA HIS A 102 14.84 -21.21 -1.94
C HIS A 102 14.16 -20.80 -3.26
N PRO A 103 12.81 -20.97 -3.40
CA PRO A 103 12.11 -20.63 -4.64
C PRO A 103 12.09 -19.13 -4.97
N ASP A 104 12.24 -18.27 -3.96
CA ASP A 104 12.36 -16.81 -4.13
C ASP A 104 13.80 -16.41 -4.45
N ARG A 105 14.03 -15.95 -5.69
CA ARG A 105 15.34 -15.50 -6.18
C ARG A 105 15.98 -14.42 -5.30
N TYR A 106 15.20 -13.56 -4.64
CA TYR A 106 15.78 -12.52 -3.79
C TYR A 106 16.35 -13.08 -2.49
N VAL A 107 15.76 -14.15 -1.97
CA VAL A 107 16.32 -14.87 -0.81
C VAL A 107 17.62 -15.56 -1.21
N VAL A 108 17.64 -16.19 -2.39
CA VAL A 108 18.86 -16.83 -2.94
C VAL A 108 19.98 -15.82 -3.09
N LEU A 109 19.73 -14.70 -3.78
CA LEU A 109 20.74 -13.65 -3.97
C LEU A 109 21.27 -13.10 -2.65
N ALA A 110 20.40 -12.95 -1.65
CA ALA A 110 20.82 -12.47 -0.33
C ALA A 110 21.65 -13.50 0.44
N ALA A 111 21.34 -14.78 0.28
CA ALA A 111 22.15 -15.86 0.84
C ALA A 111 23.50 -15.98 0.14
N GLU A 112 23.55 -15.87 -1.19
CA GLU A 112 24.79 -15.85 -1.97
C GLU A 112 25.70 -14.69 -1.57
N ASP A 113 25.12 -13.48 -1.44
CA ASP A 113 25.85 -12.29 -0.99
C ASP A 113 26.39 -12.47 0.43
N ALA A 114 25.56 -12.95 1.36
CA ALA A 114 25.99 -13.19 2.74
C ALA A 114 27.09 -14.24 2.86
N ILE A 115 27.06 -15.28 2.02
CA ILE A 115 28.09 -16.33 1.98
C ILE A 115 29.39 -15.79 1.35
N SER A 116 29.28 -14.99 0.30
CA SER A 116 30.43 -14.50 -0.48
C SER A 116 31.12 -13.29 0.17
N ASN A 117 30.36 -12.44 0.85
CA ASN A 117 30.81 -11.17 1.41
C ASN A 117 30.77 -11.21 2.94
N LEU A 118 31.89 -11.56 3.56
CA LEU A 118 32.11 -11.45 5.01
C LEU A 118 32.37 -10.00 5.48
N ARG A 119 32.42 -9.03 4.56
CA ARG A 119 32.75 -7.65 4.91
C ARG A 119 31.50 -6.92 5.41
N PRO A 120 31.51 -6.36 6.64
CA PRO A 120 30.38 -5.60 7.16
C PRO A 120 30.09 -4.40 6.26
N ILE A 121 28.84 -4.24 5.83
CA ILE A 121 28.37 -2.94 5.35
C ILE A 121 28.25 -2.06 6.61
N PRO A 122 28.99 -0.94 6.72
CA PRO A 122 28.96 -0.11 7.91
C PRO A 122 27.52 0.28 8.28
N GLU A 123 27.20 0.08 9.56
CA GLU A 123 25.91 0.47 10.14
C GLU A 123 25.76 1.99 10.04
N ASN A 124 25.03 2.47 9.04
CA ASN A 124 24.50 3.83 9.09
C ASN A 124 23.35 3.84 10.11
N ARG A 125 23.70 4.00 11.39
CA ARG A 125 22.78 4.20 12.54
C ARG A 125 21.93 5.47 12.45
N ILE A 126 21.97 6.17 11.33
CA ILE A 126 21.25 7.40 11.09
C ILE A 126 19.75 7.10 11.10
N PRO A 127 18.97 7.54 12.11
CA PRO A 127 17.53 7.33 12.14
C PRO A 127 16.88 7.94 10.89
N PHE A 128 15.65 7.54 10.56
CA PHE A 128 14.94 8.22 9.48
C PHE A 128 14.80 9.71 9.80
N GLY A 129 15.17 10.56 8.85
CA GLY A 129 14.78 11.97 8.86
C GLY A 129 13.26 12.12 8.69
N THR A 130 12.78 13.37 8.77
CA THR A 130 11.35 13.68 8.76
C THR A 130 10.67 13.27 7.44
N ASN A 131 11.38 13.41 6.31
CA ASN A 131 10.84 13.12 4.98
C ASN A 131 10.82 11.61 4.70
N GLU A 132 11.82 10.88 5.17
CA GLU A 132 11.94 9.43 5.04
C GLU A 132 10.87 8.73 5.87
N LYS A 133 10.54 9.26 7.06
CA LYS A 133 9.40 8.77 7.87
C LYS A 133 8.08 8.92 7.12
N LEU A 134 7.90 10.04 6.42
CA LEU A 134 6.68 10.28 5.66
C LEU A 134 6.53 9.27 4.51
N LEU A 135 7.60 9.01 3.76
CA LEU A 135 7.62 8.01 2.69
C LEU A 135 7.41 6.59 3.22
N GLY A 136 8.13 6.21 4.28
CA GLY A 136 8.00 4.90 4.93
C GLY A 136 6.62 4.66 5.53
N SER A 137 5.88 5.70 5.90
CA SER A 137 4.56 5.58 6.53
C SER A 137 3.42 5.26 5.56
N ALA A 138 2.30 4.78 6.11
CA ALA A 138 1.03 4.71 5.38
C ALA A 138 0.46 6.08 4.97
N GLY A 139 0.91 7.16 5.62
CA GLY A 139 0.54 8.53 5.28
C GLY A 139 1.22 9.07 4.01
N GLY A 140 2.22 8.37 3.47
CA GLY A 140 2.93 8.85 2.28
C GLY A 140 2.08 8.89 1.00
N HIS A 141 0.89 8.27 1.00
CA HIS A 141 -0.14 8.46 -0.03
C HIS A 141 -0.74 9.89 -0.08
N LEU A 142 -0.28 10.78 0.80
CA LEU A 142 -0.77 12.14 0.99
C LEU A 142 0.37 13.12 1.24
N ALA A 143 1.58 12.75 0.80
CA ALA A 143 2.80 13.52 1.01
C ALA A 143 3.05 14.60 -0.05
N ALA A 144 2.04 15.01 -0.82
CA ALA A 144 2.17 15.93 -1.95
C ALA A 144 2.89 17.23 -1.57
N GLY A 145 3.75 17.70 -2.47
CA GLY A 145 4.39 19.01 -2.36
C GLY A 145 3.34 20.13 -2.44
N ASP A 146 2.36 19.99 -3.32
CA ASP A 146 1.20 20.87 -3.41
C ASP A 146 -0.06 20.18 -2.87
N MET A 147 -0.29 20.37 -1.58
CA MET A 147 -1.42 19.77 -0.88
C MET A 147 -2.75 20.39 -1.32
N GLU A 148 -2.79 21.67 -1.64
CA GLU A 148 -4.03 22.38 -1.99
C GLU A 148 -4.56 21.93 -3.35
N VAL A 149 -3.70 21.90 -4.38
CA VAL A 149 -4.05 21.41 -5.72
C VAL A 149 -4.50 19.95 -5.67
N LEU A 150 -3.81 19.09 -4.90
CA LEU A 150 -4.26 17.71 -4.71
C LEU A 150 -5.64 17.65 -4.04
N GLY A 151 -5.86 18.48 -3.02
CA GLY A 151 -7.14 18.55 -2.32
C GLY A 151 -8.29 18.96 -3.22
N GLU A 152 -8.10 19.99 -4.04
CA GLU A 152 -9.09 20.48 -5.01
C GLU A 152 -9.47 19.37 -6.01
N ARG A 153 -8.47 18.71 -6.60
CA ARG A 153 -8.70 17.67 -7.61
C ARG A 153 -9.39 16.43 -7.04
N LEU A 154 -8.98 15.99 -5.85
CA LEU A 154 -9.70 14.93 -5.13
C LEU A 154 -11.13 15.36 -4.75
N GLY A 155 -11.34 16.65 -4.48
CA GLY A 155 -12.65 17.27 -4.30
C GLY A 155 -13.54 17.13 -5.54
N LYS A 156 -13.01 17.48 -6.71
CA LYS A 156 -13.66 17.33 -8.02
C LYS A 156 -13.99 15.86 -8.32
N ILE A 157 -13.06 14.91 -8.10
CA ILE A 157 -13.32 13.47 -8.28
C ILE A 157 -14.47 13.00 -7.37
N ARG A 158 -14.49 13.45 -6.12
CA ARG A 158 -15.57 13.12 -5.16
C ARG A 158 -16.93 13.64 -5.64
N GLU A 159 -16.99 14.84 -6.21
CA GLU A 159 -18.23 15.42 -6.76
C GLU A 159 -18.75 14.60 -7.94
N ILE A 160 -17.89 14.32 -8.93
CA ILE A 160 -18.24 13.49 -10.09
C ILE A 160 -18.74 12.12 -9.62
N THR A 161 -18.01 11.50 -8.67
CA THR A 161 -18.41 10.19 -8.11
C THR A 161 -19.81 10.24 -7.50
N LYS A 162 -20.13 11.27 -6.71
CA LYS A 162 -21.47 11.42 -6.12
C LYS A 162 -22.55 11.60 -7.20
N GLN A 163 -22.27 12.38 -8.24
CA GLN A 163 -23.18 12.58 -9.35
C GLN A 163 -23.47 11.25 -10.07
N LEU A 164 -22.43 10.50 -10.42
CA LEU A 164 -22.57 9.20 -11.08
C LEU A 164 -23.25 8.14 -10.20
N GLN A 165 -23.06 8.20 -8.88
CA GLN A 165 -23.79 7.32 -7.96
C GLN A 165 -25.30 7.58 -8.01
N LYS A 166 -25.73 8.85 -8.13
CA LYS A 166 -27.14 9.20 -8.31
C LYS A 166 -27.66 8.77 -9.67
N GLU A 167 -26.90 9.03 -10.73
CA GLU A 167 -27.30 8.78 -12.12
C GLU A 167 -27.35 7.28 -12.47
N PHE A 168 -26.35 6.50 -12.06
CA PHE A 168 -26.19 5.10 -12.47
C PHE A 168 -26.52 4.09 -11.38
N GLY A 169 -26.66 4.51 -10.11
CA GLY A 169 -27.06 3.67 -8.99
C GLY A 169 -26.27 2.36 -8.89
N LYS A 170 -26.94 1.22 -9.16
CA LYS A 170 -26.32 -0.12 -9.10
C LYS A 170 -25.19 -0.31 -10.13
N ASN A 171 -25.25 0.38 -11.26
CA ASN A 171 -24.32 0.23 -12.39
C ASN A 171 -22.99 0.99 -12.22
N PHE A 172 -22.82 1.71 -11.11
CA PHE A 172 -21.59 2.40 -10.76
C PHE A 172 -21.14 2.02 -9.36
N THR A 173 -19.89 1.62 -9.23
CA THR A 173 -19.26 1.27 -7.94
C THR A 173 -18.50 2.45 -7.38
N GLY A 174 -17.67 3.11 -8.20
CA GLY A 174 -16.87 4.23 -7.74
C GLY A 174 -15.63 4.47 -8.60
N VAL A 175 -14.70 5.25 -8.06
CA VAL A 175 -13.44 5.63 -8.69
C VAL A 175 -12.31 5.29 -7.75
N LEU A 176 -11.29 4.60 -8.27
CA LEU A 176 -10.00 4.39 -7.63
C LEU A 176 -9.05 5.45 -8.17
N VAL A 177 -8.41 6.21 -7.29
CA VAL A 177 -7.36 7.17 -7.62
C VAL A 177 -6.05 6.59 -7.13
N PHE A 178 -5.08 6.44 -8.01
CA PHE A 178 -3.74 5.95 -7.71
C PHE A 178 -2.72 6.91 -8.33
N GLY A 179 -1.45 6.53 -8.40
CA GLY A 179 -0.43 7.34 -9.04
C GLY A 179 0.02 8.51 -8.17
N SER A 180 -0.11 9.75 -8.65
CA SER A 180 0.44 10.97 -8.00
C SER A 180 0.03 11.15 -6.52
N THR A 181 -1.13 10.61 -6.13
CA THR A 181 -1.55 10.47 -4.72
C THR A 181 -0.66 9.51 -3.96
N SER A 182 -0.51 8.28 -4.44
CA SER A 182 0.33 7.27 -3.79
C SER A 182 1.83 7.52 -3.87
N LYS A 183 2.24 8.25 -4.91
CA LYS A 183 3.59 8.77 -5.10
C LYS A 183 3.90 9.92 -4.14
N GLY A 184 2.88 10.66 -3.68
CA GLY A 184 3.04 11.74 -2.72
C GLY A 184 3.66 13.01 -3.30
N TYR A 185 3.46 13.33 -4.59
CA TYR A 185 4.04 14.54 -5.19
C TYR A 185 3.17 15.15 -6.30
N VAL A 186 1.90 15.44 -6.01
CA VAL A 186 1.16 16.36 -6.89
C VAL A 186 1.88 17.70 -6.88
N ARG A 187 2.25 18.15 -8.07
CA ARG A 187 2.66 19.52 -8.39
C ARG A 187 1.60 20.12 -9.32
N ASP A 188 1.68 21.42 -9.51
CA ASP A 188 0.96 22.05 -10.60
C ASP A 188 1.29 21.36 -11.93
N GLY A 189 0.27 21.08 -12.74
CA GLY A 189 0.39 20.28 -13.97
C GLY A 189 0.51 18.75 -13.83
N SER A 190 0.67 18.18 -12.62
CA SER A 190 0.65 16.71 -12.47
C SER A 190 -0.71 16.14 -12.86
N ASP A 191 -0.82 14.91 -13.33
CA ASP A 191 -2.10 14.23 -13.52
C ASP A 191 -2.51 13.42 -12.28
N LEU A 192 -3.80 13.06 -12.21
CA LEU A 192 -4.28 12.03 -11.28
C LEU A 192 -4.60 10.78 -12.08
N ASP A 193 -3.87 9.71 -11.82
CA ASP A 193 -4.22 8.40 -12.35
C ASP A 193 -5.49 7.90 -11.65
N TYR A 194 -6.48 7.46 -12.41
CA TYR A 194 -7.67 6.84 -11.85
C TYR A 194 -8.25 5.72 -12.70
N ARG A 195 -8.99 4.83 -12.03
CA ARG A 195 -9.78 3.77 -12.64
C ARG A 195 -11.23 3.91 -12.21
N ILE A 196 -12.10 3.88 -13.21
CA ILE A 196 -13.55 4.00 -13.02
C ILE A 196 -14.14 2.59 -12.94
N LEU A 197 -14.79 2.27 -11.82
CA LEU A 197 -15.46 1.00 -11.57
C LEU A 197 -16.95 1.14 -11.86
N GLY A 198 -17.37 0.86 -13.08
CA GLY A 198 -18.77 0.95 -13.49
C GLY A 198 -19.04 0.46 -14.91
N SER A 199 -20.30 0.55 -15.34
CA SER A 199 -20.72 0.25 -16.71
C SER A 199 -19.96 1.13 -17.74
N PRO A 200 -19.87 0.71 -19.02
CA PRO A 200 -19.26 1.54 -20.06
C PRO A 200 -19.88 2.94 -20.18
N ALA A 201 -21.20 3.06 -19.98
CA ALA A 201 -21.89 4.36 -19.97
C ALA A 201 -21.44 5.26 -18.81
N ALA A 202 -21.37 4.72 -17.58
CA ALA A 202 -20.88 5.46 -16.43
C ALA A 202 -19.41 5.91 -16.60
N ARG A 203 -18.59 5.09 -17.27
CA ARG A 203 -17.20 5.45 -17.61
C ARG A 203 -17.11 6.60 -18.58
N ARG A 204 -17.85 6.54 -19.70
CA ARG A 204 -17.91 7.65 -20.66
C ARG A 204 -18.40 8.93 -19.99
N ARG A 205 -19.44 8.84 -19.15
CA ARG A 205 -19.97 9.99 -18.42
C ARG A 205 -18.98 10.58 -17.42
N PHE A 206 -18.22 9.73 -16.72
CA PHE A 206 -17.14 10.19 -15.85
C PHE A 206 -16.11 11.00 -16.65
N LEU A 207 -15.65 10.49 -17.80
CA LEU A 207 -14.62 11.16 -18.60
C LEU A 207 -15.09 12.52 -19.11
N GLN A 208 -16.34 12.64 -19.56
CA GLN A 208 -16.94 13.93 -19.93
C GLN A 208 -16.95 14.92 -18.76
N LEU A 209 -17.33 14.48 -17.56
CA LEU A 209 -17.34 15.35 -16.37
C LEU A 209 -15.93 15.66 -15.84
N ALA A 210 -14.97 14.77 -16.09
CA ALA A 210 -13.57 14.99 -15.74
C ALA A 210 -12.94 16.02 -16.67
N GLU A 211 -13.25 15.97 -17.96
CA GLU A 211 -12.83 16.95 -18.96
C GLU A 211 -13.29 18.37 -18.61
N THR A 212 -14.58 18.55 -18.31
CA THR A 212 -15.13 19.86 -17.92
C THR A 212 -14.55 20.42 -16.61
N LYS A 213 -13.92 19.56 -15.80
CA LYS A 213 -13.27 19.93 -14.52
C LYS A 213 -11.75 19.95 -14.62
N SER A 214 -11.17 19.82 -15.82
CA SER A 214 -9.73 19.76 -16.07
C SER A 214 -9.02 18.67 -15.25
N LEU A 215 -9.64 17.49 -15.21
CA LEU A 215 -9.12 16.28 -14.55
C LEU A 215 -8.66 15.21 -15.55
N LEU A 216 -8.67 15.52 -16.86
CA LEU A 216 -8.06 14.63 -17.84
C LEU A 216 -6.53 14.72 -17.73
N PRO A 217 -5.82 13.62 -18.00
CA PRO A 217 -4.37 13.64 -18.02
C PRO A 217 -3.83 14.52 -19.15
N TYR A 218 -2.60 15.01 -18.97
CA TYR A 218 -2.01 16.07 -19.78
C TYR A 218 -1.74 15.68 -21.25
N SER A 219 -1.60 14.39 -21.58
CA SER A 219 -1.31 13.97 -22.96
C SER A 219 -2.48 13.27 -23.66
N GLU A 220 -2.70 13.61 -24.93
CA GLU A 220 -3.75 13.02 -25.77
C GLU A 220 -3.55 11.51 -26.00
N GLU A 221 -2.30 11.05 -26.04
CA GLU A 221 -1.96 9.61 -26.11
C GLU A 221 -2.39 8.85 -24.84
N ASN A 222 -2.55 9.55 -23.71
CA ASN A 222 -2.99 9.03 -22.42
C ASN A 222 -4.50 9.18 -22.15
N LYS A 223 -5.28 9.82 -23.06
CA LYS A 223 -6.74 9.99 -22.92
C LYS A 223 -7.51 8.68 -22.83
N TYR A 224 -6.92 7.59 -23.32
CA TYR A 224 -7.52 6.26 -23.32
C TYR A 224 -6.94 5.41 -22.21
N ASP A 225 -7.49 5.54 -21.00
CA ASP A 225 -7.28 4.59 -19.89
C ASP A 225 -5.78 4.36 -19.65
N HIS A 226 -5.12 5.14 -18.77
CA HIS A 226 -3.73 4.94 -18.30
C HIS A 226 -3.40 3.48 -17.90
N CYS A 227 -4.40 2.60 -17.88
CA CYS A 227 -4.32 1.14 -17.86
C CYS A 227 -3.85 0.43 -19.16
N ARG A 228 -3.40 1.08 -20.25
CA ARG A 228 -2.95 0.34 -21.47
C ARG A 228 -1.85 -0.70 -21.18
N GLY A 229 -0.93 -0.42 -20.26
CA GLY A 229 0.08 -1.39 -19.81
C GLY A 229 -0.44 -2.48 -18.84
N TRP A 230 -1.67 -2.35 -18.35
CA TRP A 230 -2.22 -3.19 -17.28
C TRP A 230 -3.13 -4.32 -17.76
N LYS A 231 -3.32 -4.44 -19.09
CA LYS A 231 -4.05 -5.56 -19.70
C LYS A 231 -3.43 -6.93 -19.39
N LYS A 232 -2.14 -7.01 -19.01
CA LYS A 232 -1.43 -8.27 -18.74
C LYS A 232 -1.47 -8.79 -17.29
N ILE A 233 -1.66 -7.95 -16.26
CA ILE A 233 -1.60 -8.36 -14.83
C ILE A 233 -2.84 -7.96 -14.02
N GLY A 234 -4.00 -7.88 -14.70
CA GLY A 234 -5.30 -8.12 -14.07
C GLY A 234 -5.87 -6.95 -13.28
N GLY A 235 -7.16 -6.66 -13.51
CA GLY A 235 -7.90 -5.62 -12.78
C GLY A 235 -7.94 -5.77 -11.25
N ALA A 236 -7.37 -6.85 -10.69
CA ALA A 236 -7.25 -7.09 -9.26
C ALA A 236 -6.30 -6.10 -8.57
N TYR A 237 -5.11 -5.80 -9.14
CA TYR A 237 -4.14 -4.88 -8.53
C TYR A 237 -4.81 -3.58 -8.09
N ALA A 238 -5.52 -2.93 -9.02
CA ALA A 238 -6.22 -1.67 -8.80
C ALA A 238 -7.17 -1.70 -7.59
N LEU A 239 -7.77 -2.85 -7.29
CA LEU A 239 -8.71 -2.99 -6.18
C LEU A 239 -8.02 -2.92 -4.80
N PHE A 240 -6.71 -3.12 -4.74
CA PHE A 240 -5.93 -3.16 -3.50
C PHE A 240 -5.01 -1.95 -3.32
N THR A 241 -4.99 -1.01 -4.27
CA THR A 241 -4.13 0.18 -4.27
C THR A 241 -4.93 1.49 -4.30
N GLY A 242 -4.33 2.57 -3.80
CA GLY A 242 -4.81 3.93 -3.99
C GLY A 242 -5.97 4.32 -3.08
N LEU A 243 -6.61 5.44 -3.42
CA LEU A 243 -7.75 6.04 -2.74
C LEU A 243 -9.04 5.68 -3.47
N PHE A 244 -10.07 5.25 -2.75
CA PHE A 244 -11.37 4.93 -3.34
C PHE A 244 -12.47 5.89 -2.90
N PHE A 245 -13.23 6.34 -3.90
CA PHE A 245 -14.44 7.14 -3.81
C PHE A 245 -15.61 6.31 -4.34
N GLY A 246 -16.59 5.96 -3.50
CA GLY A 246 -17.78 5.26 -3.97
C GLY A 246 -18.41 4.31 -2.96
N ASP A 247 -19.11 3.30 -3.48
CA ASP A 247 -19.76 2.26 -2.69
C ASP A 247 -18.74 1.22 -2.22
N ARG A 248 -18.39 1.32 -0.94
CA ARG A 248 -17.47 0.39 -0.28
C ARG A 248 -17.98 -1.04 -0.27
N GLY A 249 -19.29 -1.26 -0.25
CA GLY A 249 -19.89 -2.59 -0.22
C GLY A 249 -19.59 -3.33 -1.51
N LYS A 250 -19.80 -2.64 -2.63
CA LYS A 250 -19.47 -3.15 -3.97
C LYS A 250 -17.97 -3.35 -4.17
N LEU A 251 -17.12 -2.40 -3.74
CA LEU A 251 -15.66 -2.58 -3.81
C LEU A 251 -15.22 -3.84 -3.05
N LEU A 252 -15.75 -4.04 -1.84
CA LEU A 252 -15.43 -5.23 -1.03
C LEU A 252 -15.84 -6.52 -1.75
N GLN A 253 -17.00 -6.53 -2.42
CA GLN A 253 -17.44 -7.67 -3.22
C GLN A 253 -16.50 -7.91 -4.42
N MET A 254 -16.08 -6.86 -5.11
CA MET A 254 -15.10 -6.97 -6.20
C MET A 254 -13.76 -7.53 -5.72
N GLN A 255 -13.25 -7.04 -4.57
CA GLN A 255 -12.03 -7.53 -3.94
C GLN A 255 -12.14 -9.02 -3.60
N ARG A 256 -13.26 -9.46 -3.01
CA ARG A 256 -13.52 -10.87 -2.70
C ARG A 256 -13.53 -11.75 -3.93
N ASN A 257 -14.25 -11.31 -4.97
CA ASN A 257 -14.31 -12.02 -6.25
C ASN A 257 -12.92 -12.13 -6.89
N ALA A 258 -12.13 -11.06 -6.82
CA ALA A 258 -10.75 -11.07 -7.31
C ALA A 258 -9.89 -12.09 -6.56
N VAL A 259 -9.81 -12.03 -5.22
CA VAL A 259 -8.93 -12.95 -4.45
C VAL A 259 -9.38 -14.41 -4.49
N SER A 260 -10.64 -14.69 -4.80
CA SER A 260 -11.12 -16.06 -4.99
C SER A 260 -10.54 -16.74 -6.23
N ARG A 261 -10.01 -15.96 -7.18
CA ARG A 261 -9.47 -16.44 -8.47
C ARG A 261 -7.95 -16.35 -8.55
N LEU A 262 -7.30 -15.91 -7.47
CA LEU A 262 -5.85 -15.76 -7.40
C LEU A 262 -5.24 -16.96 -6.67
N ASP A 263 -4.11 -17.42 -7.19
CA ASP A 263 -3.17 -18.28 -6.48
C ASP A 263 -2.13 -17.41 -5.74
N GLN A 264 -1.25 -18.06 -4.96
CA GLN A 264 -0.22 -17.38 -4.19
C GLN A 264 0.75 -16.60 -5.09
N ASN A 265 1.21 -17.19 -6.19
CA ASN A 265 2.19 -16.56 -7.08
C ASN A 265 1.65 -15.26 -7.71
N LYS A 266 0.39 -15.28 -8.20
CA LYS A 266 -0.25 -14.07 -8.73
C LYS A 266 -0.48 -13.02 -7.65
N TRP A 267 -0.79 -13.44 -6.42
CA TRP A 267 -0.98 -12.52 -5.31
C TRP A 267 0.34 -11.84 -4.90
N GLU A 268 1.43 -12.59 -4.81
CA GLU A 268 2.76 -12.04 -4.53
C GLU A 268 3.18 -11.04 -5.62
N GLY A 269 2.91 -11.33 -6.90
CA GLY A 269 3.14 -10.38 -7.98
C GLY A 269 2.31 -9.09 -7.86
N ILE A 270 1.07 -9.16 -7.37
CA ILE A 270 0.28 -7.96 -7.04
C ILE A 270 0.90 -7.21 -5.87
N ALA A 271 1.26 -7.92 -4.81
CA ALA A 271 1.76 -7.31 -3.60
C ALA A 271 3.12 -6.64 -3.85
N GLU A 272 4.01 -7.26 -4.61
CA GLU A 272 5.27 -6.70 -5.11
C GLU A 272 5.02 -5.41 -5.91
N GLN A 273 4.07 -5.43 -6.85
CA GLN A 273 3.70 -4.22 -7.58
C GLN A 273 3.18 -3.11 -6.65
N VAL A 274 2.41 -3.43 -5.62
CA VAL A 274 1.95 -2.42 -4.65
C VAL A 274 3.13 -1.88 -3.84
N GLY A 275 4.03 -2.76 -3.39
CA GLY A 275 5.22 -2.38 -2.63
C GLY A 275 6.20 -1.51 -3.43
N ASP A 276 6.40 -1.80 -4.71
CA ASP A 276 7.46 -1.20 -5.53
C ASP A 276 6.98 -0.12 -6.49
N ARG A 277 5.82 -0.33 -7.13
CA ARG A 277 5.35 0.54 -8.24
C ARG A 277 4.34 1.58 -7.82
N GLU A 278 3.57 1.32 -6.76
CA GLU A 278 2.53 2.27 -6.31
C GLU A 278 3.12 3.66 -5.98
N THR A 279 4.41 3.73 -5.61
CA THR A 279 5.01 4.94 -5.06
C THR A 279 6.00 5.64 -6.02
N ASN A 280 6.30 5.09 -7.21
CA ASN A 280 7.47 5.48 -8.03
C ASN A 280 8.65 5.94 -7.15
N ILE A 281 9.13 5.01 -6.34
CA ILE A 281 10.02 5.31 -5.22
C ILE A 281 11.33 5.95 -5.69
N GLY A 282 11.80 5.60 -6.90
CA GLY A 282 13.00 6.21 -7.49
C GLY A 282 12.87 7.73 -7.62
N ASP A 283 11.83 8.21 -8.31
CA ASP A 283 11.60 9.65 -8.42
C ASP A 283 11.37 10.30 -7.05
N ALA A 284 10.72 9.59 -6.12
CA ALA A 284 10.52 10.08 -4.76
C ALA A 284 11.86 10.34 -4.07
N PHE A 285 12.79 9.40 -4.19
CA PHE A 285 14.13 9.47 -3.63
C PHE A 285 14.96 10.61 -4.23
N THR A 286 15.00 10.71 -5.55
CA THR A 286 15.69 11.81 -6.24
C THR A 286 15.15 13.18 -5.79
N ARG A 287 13.83 13.31 -5.61
CA ARG A 287 13.21 14.60 -5.27
C ARG A 287 13.46 15.08 -3.84
N ILE A 288 13.49 14.17 -2.87
CA ILE A 288 13.73 14.54 -1.46
C ILE A 288 15.19 14.36 -1.06
N ASP A 289 16.07 14.15 -2.06
CA ASP A 289 17.50 13.94 -1.88
C ASP A 289 17.79 12.81 -0.88
N VAL A 290 17.11 11.67 -1.05
CA VAL A 290 17.43 10.48 -0.25
C VAL A 290 18.83 10.02 -0.64
N PRO A 291 19.77 9.93 0.31
CA PRO A 291 21.09 9.43 -0.01
C PRO A 291 21.03 7.95 -0.38
N ALA A 292 21.84 7.53 -1.37
CA ALA A 292 21.84 6.18 -1.92
C ALA A 292 21.88 5.07 -0.84
N PHE A 293 22.64 5.28 0.24
CA PHE A 293 22.76 4.33 1.35
C PHE A 293 21.46 4.09 2.13
N ALA A 294 20.51 5.02 2.08
CA ALA A 294 19.23 4.98 2.79
C ALA A 294 18.09 4.42 1.92
N GLU A 295 18.26 4.37 0.60
CA GLU A 295 17.23 3.96 -0.34
C GLU A 295 16.66 2.58 -0.03
N GLU A 296 17.54 1.58 0.09
CA GLU A 296 17.15 0.19 0.33
C GLU A 296 16.35 0.06 1.64
N ARG A 297 16.78 0.75 2.67
CA ARG A 297 16.13 0.79 3.98
C ARG A 297 14.71 1.38 3.87
N ILE A 298 14.56 2.49 3.17
CA ILE A 298 13.26 3.15 2.99
C ILE A 298 12.35 2.32 2.09
N ARG A 299 12.87 1.67 1.03
CA ARG A 299 12.10 0.73 0.19
C ARG A 299 11.52 -0.39 1.03
N ASN A 300 12.31 -1.00 1.92
CA ASN A 300 11.83 -2.05 2.80
C ASN A 300 10.77 -1.54 3.79
N ALA A 301 10.93 -0.34 4.36
CA ALA A 301 9.91 0.28 5.21
C ALA A 301 8.58 0.51 4.45
N ILE A 302 8.66 1.01 3.22
CA ILE A 302 7.50 1.22 2.34
C ILE A 302 6.78 -0.10 2.09
N ARG A 303 7.50 -1.16 1.70
CA ARG A 303 6.89 -2.48 1.45
C ARG A 303 6.18 -3.00 2.69
N LEU A 304 6.84 -2.96 3.86
CA LEU A 304 6.29 -3.43 5.13
C LEU A 304 4.96 -2.74 5.51
N ASN A 305 4.81 -1.46 5.16
CA ASN A 305 3.61 -0.68 5.45
C ASN A 305 2.54 -0.70 4.35
N ARG A 306 2.93 -0.82 3.08
CA ARG A 306 2.02 -0.57 1.95
C ARG A 306 1.63 -1.81 1.19
N ALA A 307 2.54 -2.78 1.06
CA ALA A 307 2.23 -4.01 0.36
C ALA A 307 1.17 -4.80 1.14
N PRO A 308 0.14 -5.34 0.47
CA PRO A 308 -0.87 -6.17 1.11
C PRO A 308 -0.27 -7.36 1.90
N PRO A 309 -0.99 -7.91 2.88
CA PRO A 309 -0.59 -9.11 3.61
C PRO A 309 -0.66 -10.37 2.71
N THR A 310 -0.37 -11.55 3.25
CA THR A 310 -0.47 -12.82 2.51
C THR A 310 -1.87 -13.05 1.96
N LEU A 311 -2.01 -13.88 0.92
CA LEU A 311 -3.32 -14.17 0.32
C LEU A 311 -4.30 -14.76 1.34
N ALA A 312 -3.80 -15.61 2.25
CA ALA A 312 -4.57 -16.19 3.33
C ALA A 312 -5.11 -15.12 4.30
N GLU A 313 -4.24 -14.21 4.77
CA GLU A 313 -4.62 -13.09 5.63
C GLU A 313 -5.63 -12.16 4.94
N VAL A 314 -5.45 -11.87 3.64
CA VAL A 314 -6.36 -11.02 2.88
C VAL A 314 -7.75 -11.63 2.79
N LYS A 315 -7.84 -12.93 2.47
CA LYS A 315 -9.11 -13.66 2.46
C LYS A 315 -9.81 -13.56 3.83
N LEU A 316 -9.06 -13.68 4.92
CA LEU A 316 -9.57 -13.53 6.28
C LEU A 316 -10.05 -12.09 6.58
N ILE A 317 -9.27 -11.08 6.22
CA ILE A 317 -9.62 -9.66 6.40
C ILE A 317 -10.92 -9.34 5.65
N LEU A 318 -11.03 -9.73 4.38
CA LEU A 318 -12.21 -9.47 3.55
C LEU A 318 -13.45 -10.20 4.11
N LYS A 319 -13.30 -11.44 4.62
CA LYS A 319 -14.38 -12.18 5.31
C LYS A 319 -14.85 -11.44 6.56
N ARG A 320 -13.92 -10.97 7.41
CA ARG A 320 -14.24 -10.21 8.63
C ARG A 320 -14.95 -8.89 8.32
N GLN A 321 -14.46 -8.13 7.35
CA GLN A 321 -15.07 -6.87 6.92
C GLN A 321 -16.50 -7.07 6.39
N ALA A 322 -16.74 -8.15 5.64
CA ALA A 322 -18.08 -8.49 5.18
C ALA A 322 -19.03 -8.80 6.36
N ASN A 323 -18.58 -9.61 7.30
CA ASN A 323 -19.37 -9.98 8.49
C ASN A 323 -19.69 -8.77 9.38
N ALA A 324 -18.73 -7.86 9.57
CA ALA A 324 -18.94 -6.63 10.34
C ALA A 324 -20.06 -5.76 9.76
N ARG A 325 -20.16 -5.69 8.42
CA ARG A 325 -21.22 -4.93 7.74
C ARG A 325 -22.59 -5.59 7.83
N ILE A 326 -22.66 -6.92 7.79
CA ILE A 326 -23.91 -7.65 8.02
C ILE A 326 -24.43 -7.34 9.42
N ARG A 327 -23.55 -7.39 10.43
CA ARG A 327 -23.90 -7.06 11.82
C ARG A 327 -24.36 -5.60 11.99
N SER A 328 -23.67 -4.64 11.37
CA SER A 328 -24.07 -3.23 11.46
C SER A 328 -25.44 -3.00 10.83
N ARG A 329 -25.74 -3.60 9.67
CA ARG A 329 -27.06 -3.47 9.01
C ARG A 329 -28.20 -4.03 9.87
N ARG A 330 -28.00 -5.20 10.51
CA ARG A 330 -29.00 -5.79 11.41
C ARG A 330 -29.30 -4.89 12.61
N ARG A 331 -28.27 -4.27 13.21
CA ARG A 331 -28.46 -3.32 14.34
C ARG A 331 -29.27 -2.09 13.95
N PHE A 332 -29.08 -1.55 12.75
CA PHE A 332 -29.87 -0.40 12.29
C PHE A 332 -31.30 -0.78 11.92
N ALA A 333 -31.52 -1.95 11.30
CA ALA A 333 -32.87 -2.43 10.99
C ALA A 333 -33.71 -2.71 12.25
N GLY A 334 -33.09 -3.28 13.30
CA GLY A 334 -33.75 -3.49 14.59
C GLY A 334 -34.07 -2.20 15.36
N ARG A 335 -33.32 -1.12 15.13
CA ARG A 335 -33.64 0.20 15.72
C ARG A 335 -34.76 0.92 14.99
N ALA A 336 -34.79 0.85 13.66
CA ALA A 336 -35.84 1.50 12.87
C ALA A 336 -37.23 0.89 13.11
N THR A 337 -37.28 -0.41 13.42
CA THR A 337 -38.53 -1.11 13.80
C THR A 337 -38.97 -0.79 15.22
N ALA A 338 -38.04 -0.54 16.15
CA ALA A 338 -38.34 -0.17 17.53
C ALA A 338 -38.76 1.30 17.73
N THR A 339 -38.53 2.19 16.75
CA THR A 339 -38.99 3.59 16.80
C THR A 339 -40.37 3.83 16.17
N ASN A 340 -40.94 2.81 15.52
CA ASN A 340 -42.25 2.87 14.88
C ASN A 340 -43.30 2.00 15.60
N ALA A 341 -42.93 1.42 16.74
CA ALA A 341 -43.81 0.79 17.72
C ALA A 341 -43.80 1.65 18.97
#